data_AF-A0A0Q4HHK0-F1
#
_entry.id   AF-A0A0Q4HHK0-F1
#
_cell.length_a   1.000
_cell.length_b   1.000
_cell.length_c   1.000
_cell.angle_alpha   90.00
_cell.angle_beta   90.00
_cell.angle_gamma   90.00
#
_symmetry.space_group_name_H-M   'P 1'
#
loop_
_entity.id
_entity.type
_entity.pdbx_description
1 polymer ?
#
loop_
_entity_poly.entity_id
_entity_poly.type
_entity_poly.pdbx_seq_one_letter_code
_entity_poly.pdbx_strand_id
1 'polypeptide(L)'
;MRLTWPRCGHVRVLDAVCLWWMFNRRGWDDGLLAVAARLCCAGCREQKAAARPRVTVGREPPTGAPLPYPDKATWKKLVSRHRS
;
A
#
# COMPACT_ATOMS: atom_id res chain seq x y z
N MET A 1 -5.46 -3.25 -4.59
CA MET A 1 -4.33 -2.63 -5.32
C MET A 1 -3.27 -3.67 -5.60
N ARG A 2 -2.90 -3.88 -6.86
CA ARG A 2 -1.85 -4.80 -7.27
C ARG A 2 -0.52 -4.05 -7.44
N LEU A 3 0.54 -4.59 -6.87
CA LEU A 3 1.91 -4.09 -6.95
C LEU A 3 2.74 -5.11 -7.71
N THR A 4 3.38 -4.68 -8.79
CA THR A 4 4.26 -5.53 -9.59
C THR A 4 5.65 -4.92 -9.61
N TRP A 5 6.64 -5.63 -9.09
CA TRP A 5 8.04 -5.20 -9.14
C TRP A 5 8.68 -5.74 -10.42
N PRO A 6 9.03 -4.88 -11.40
CA PRO A 6 9.54 -5.33 -12.69
C PRO A 6 10.91 -5.99 -12.59
N ARG A 7 11.69 -5.70 -11.54
CA ARG A 7 13.07 -6.17 -11.41
C ARG A 7 13.18 -7.60 -10.88
N CYS A 8 12.31 -7.99 -9.95
CA CYS A 8 12.30 -9.33 -9.36
C CYS A 8 11.10 -10.17 -9.80
N GLY A 9 10.15 -9.59 -10.56
CA GLY A 9 8.91 -10.25 -10.96
C GLY A 9 7.90 -10.47 -9.83
N HIS A 10 8.20 -10.01 -8.61
CA HIS A 10 7.31 -10.20 -7.48
C HIS A 10 6.01 -9.43 -7.68
N VAL A 11 4.89 -10.08 -7.37
CA VAL A 11 3.56 -9.47 -7.41
C VAL A 11 2.93 -9.58 -6.03
N ARG A 12 2.40 -8.48 -5.52
CA ARG A 12 1.64 -8.46 -4.28
C ARG A 12 0.40 -7.63 -4.42
N VAL A 13 -0.73 -8.16 -3.99
CA VAL A 13 -1.99 -7.42 -3.94
C VAL A 13 -2.21 -6.98 -2.50
N LEU A 14 -2.44 -5.68 -2.29
CA LEU A 14 -2.76 -5.11 -1.00
C LEU A 14 -4.13 -4.44 -1.04
N ASP A 15 -4.80 -4.46 0.11
CA ASP A 15 -6.00 -3.68 0.31
C ASP A 15 -5.66 -2.18 0.34
N ALA A 16 -6.40 -1.39 -0.44
CA ALA A 16 -6.14 0.04 -0.57
C ALA A 16 -6.40 0.79 0.74
N VAL A 17 -7.42 0.37 1.50
CA VAL A 17 -7.78 0.99 2.77
C VAL A 17 -6.72 0.71 3.82
N CYS A 18 -6.25 -0.54 3.93
CA CYS A 18 -5.15 -0.87 4.83
C CYS A 18 -3.87 -0.07 4.52
N LEU A 19 -3.53 0.05 3.24
CA LEU A 19 -2.33 0.76 2.80
C LEU A 19 -2.44 2.25 3.13
N TRP A 20 -3.56 2.87 2.75
CA TRP A 20 -3.85 4.26 3.08
C TRP A 20 -3.82 4.50 4.60
N TRP A 21 -4.45 3.64 5.40
CA TRP A 21 -4.46 3.76 6.85
C TRP A 21 -3.06 3.72 7.47
N MET A 22 -2.20 2.83 6.96
CA MET A 22 -0.80 2.75 7.40
C MET A 22 -0.04 4.04 7.11
N PHE A 23 -0.23 4.63 5.93
CA PHE A 23 0.40 5.89 5.52
C PHE A 23 -0.13 7.06 6.34
N ASN A 24 -1.45 7.15 6.48
CA ASN A 24 -2.13 8.17 7.27
C ASN A 24 -1.69 8.16 8.75
N ARG A 25 -1.58 6.97 9.37
CA ARG A 25 -1.06 6.84 10.74
C ARG A 25 0.38 7.33 10.91
N ARG A 26 1.18 7.26 9.85
CA ARG A 26 2.58 7.71 9.84
C ARG A 26 2.73 9.16 9.36
N GLY A 27 1.63 9.84 8.99
CA GLY A 27 1.67 11.16 8.39
C GLY A 27 2.42 11.18 7.05
N TRP A 28 2.42 10.07 6.32
CA TRP A 28 3.07 9.96 5.02
C TRP A 28 2.13 10.37 3.91
N ASP A 29 2.70 10.94 2.85
CA ASP A 29 1.98 11.24 1.61
C ASP A 29 1.36 9.96 1.02
N ASP A 30 0.03 9.97 0.92
CA ASP A 30 -0.78 8.86 0.41
C ASP A 30 -0.95 8.86 -1.11
N GLY A 31 -0.29 9.79 -1.81
CA GLY A 31 -0.25 9.82 -3.27
C GLY A 31 0.36 8.53 -3.82
N LEU A 32 -0.25 7.97 -4.87
CA LEU A 32 0.17 6.68 -5.45
C LEU A 32 1.67 6.63 -5.79
N LEU A 33 2.25 7.74 -6.26
CA LEU A 33 3.68 7.86 -6.55
C LEU A 33 4.54 7.82 -5.29
N ALA A 34 4.15 8.53 -4.23
CA ALA A 34 4.86 8.52 -2.96
C ALA A 34 4.75 7.17 -2.25
N VAL A 35 3.58 6.55 -2.34
CA VAL A 35 3.32 5.17 -1.90
C VAL A 35 4.23 4.21 -2.65
N ALA A 36 4.26 4.24 -3.98
CA ALA A 36 5.15 3.40 -4.79
C ALA A 36 6.63 3.63 -4.45
N ALA A 37 7.05 4.88 -4.24
CA ALA A 37 8.43 5.20 -3.89
C ALA A 37 8.86 4.65 -2.52
N ARG A 38 7.92 4.51 -1.57
CA ARG A 38 8.17 3.96 -0.23
C ARG A 38 8.05 2.43 -0.17
N LEU A 39 7.38 1.81 -1.13
CA LEU A 39 7.20 0.37 -1.18
C LEU A 39 8.37 -0.31 -1.89
N CYS A 40 9.06 -1.20 -1.18
CA CYS A 40 10.14 -2.00 -1.74
C CYS A 40 9.94 -3.47 -1.38
N CYS A 41 10.21 -4.37 -2.33
CA CYS A 41 10.16 -5.80 -2.06
C CYS A 41 11.38 -6.22 -1.22
N ALA A 42 11.24 -7.23 -0.36
CA ALA A 42 12.35 -7.70 0.48
C ALA A 42 13.59 -8.06 -0.36
N GLY A 43 13.42 -8.86 -1.41
CA GLY A 43 14.52 -9.22 -2.31
C GLY A 43 15.13 -8.05 -3.09
N CYS A 44 14.36 -7.00 -3.38
CA CYS A 44 14.83 -5.77 -4.03
C CYS A 44 15.66 -4.93 -3.06
N ARG A 45 15.23 -4.91 -1.79
CA ARG A 45 15.90 -4.24 -0.69
C ARG A 45 17.25 -4.91 -0.39
N GLU A 46 17.29 -6.23 -0.37
CA GLU A 46 18.53 -7.01 -0.18
C GLU A 46 19.54 -6.77 -1.31
N GLN A 47 19.07 -6.73 -2.56
CA GLN A 47 19.91 -6.47 -3.74
C GLN A 47 20.35 -5.01 -3.88
N LYS A 48 20.04 -4.13 -2.90
CA LYS A 48 20.23 -2.66 -2.97
C LYS A 48 19.69 -2.03 -4.25
N ALA A 49 18.80 -2.72 -4.95
CA ALA A 49 18.19 -2.29 -6.19
C ALA A 49 16.75 -1.92 -5.87
N ALA A 50 16.56 -0.71 -5.31
CA ALA A 50 15.26 -0.17 -4.96
C ALA A 50 14.44 0.12 -6.23
N ALA A 51 13.87 -0.94 -6.82
CA ALA A 51 12.93 -0.84 -7.91
C ALA A 51 11.55 -0.47 -7.36
N ARG A 52 10.98 0.62 -7.85
CA ARG A 52 9.62 1.02 -7.52
C ARG A 52 8.63 0.03 -8.14
N PRO A 53 7.63 -0.47 -7.40
CA PRO A 53 6.59 -1.28 -7.99
C PRO A 53 5.72 -0.45 -8.93
N ARG A 54 5.24 -1.09 -9.99
CA ARG A 54 4.12 -0.59 -10.76
C ARG A 54 2.85 -0.84 -9.96
N VAL A 55 2.11 0.23 -9.67
CA VAL A 55 0.85 0.17 -8.93
C VAL A 55 -0.29 0.12 -9.93
N THR A 56 -1.12 -0.92 -9.85
CA THR A 56 -2.35 -1.05 -10.62
C THR A 56 -3.52 -1.13 -9.66
N VAL A 57 -4.51 -0.25 -9.83
CA VAL A 57 -5.75 -0.32 -9.03
C VAL A 57 -6.66 -1.36 -9.67
N GLY A 58 -7.07 -2.34 -8.87
CA GLY A 58 -7.92 -3.44 -9.30
C GLY A 58 -8.67 -4.01 -8.10
N ARG A 59 -9.67 -4.85 -8.39
CA ARG A 59 -10.54 -5.50 -7.38
C ARG A 59 -10.03 -6.88 -6.96
N GLU A 60 -8.78 -7.22 -7.27
CA GLU A 60 -8.18 -8.47 -6.83
C GLU A 60 -8.12 -8.55 -5.29
N PRO A 61 -8.37 -9.73 -4.71
CA PRO A 61 -8.24 -9.94 -3.28
C PRO A 61 -6.78 -9.75 -2.83
N PRO A 62 -6.54 -9.17 -1.64
CA PRO A 62 -5.19 -8.98 -1.13
C PRO A 62 -4.47 -10.31 -0.95
N THR A 63 -3.20 -10.35 -1.33
CA THR A 63 -2.33 -11.53 -1.20
C THR A 63 -1.30 -11.34 -0.10
N GLY A 64 -1.14 -12.38 0.72
CA GLY A 64 -0.19 -12.43 1.83
C GLY A 64 -0.78 -11.97 3.17
N ALA A 65 0.11 -11.62 4.11
CA ALA A 65 -0.30 -11.24 5.46
C ALA A 65 -1.20 -9.99 5.45
N PRO A 66 -2.34 -10.02 6.16
CA PRO A 66 -3.25 -8.89 6.24
C PRO A 66 -2.56 -7.73 6.96
N LEU A 67 -2.62 -6.56 6.33
CA LEU A 67 -2.22 -5.32 6.97
C LEU A 67 -3.25 -4.94 8.04
N PRO A 68 -2.85 -4.25 9.12
CA PRO A 68 -3.78 -3.83 10.16
C PRO A 68 -4.87 -2.93 9.59
N TYR A 69 -6.11 -3.42 9.62
CA TYR A 69 -7.29 -2.64 9.25
C TYR A 69 -7.61 -1.65 10.38
N PRO A 70 -8.07 -0.42 10.09
CA PRO A 70 -8.60 0.45 11.13
C PRO A 70 -9.81 -0.20 11.80
N ASP A 71 -9.96 -0.06 13.12
CA ASP A 71 -11.19 -0.48 13.77
C ASP A 71 -12.41 0.26 13.17
N LYS A 72 -13.60 -0.33 13.25
CA LYS A 72 -14.81 0.23 12.61
C LYS A 72 -15.12 1.66 13.06
N ALA A 73 -14.88 1.98 14.34
CA ALA A 73 -15.18 3.30 14.90
C ALA A 73 -14.22 4.36 14.33
N THR A 74 -12.93 4.04 14.30
CA THR A 74 -11.88 4.86 13.70
C THR A 74 -12.12 5.03 12.20
N TRP A 75 -12.45 3.96 11.48
CA TRP A 75 -12.78 4.04 10.05
C TRP A 75 -13.94 5.01 9.80
N LYS A 76 -15.04 4.90 10.56
CA LYS A 76 -16.20 5.80 10.42
C LYS A 76 -15.83 7.27 10.65
N LYS A 77 -15.00 7.55 11.67
CA LYS A 77 -14.54 8.91 11.98
C LYS A 77 -13.66 9.48 10.86
N LEU A 78 -12.78 8.66 10.29
CA LEU A 78 -11.88 9.05 9.20
C LEU A 78 -12.62 9.31 7.89
N VAL A 79 -13.52 8.41 7.50
CA VAL A 79 -14.35 8.58 6.30
C VAL A 79 -15.22 9.83 6.41
N SER A 80 -15.76 10.11 7.61
CA SER A 80 -16.53 11.34 7.84
C SER A 80 -15.68 12.60 7.68
N ARG A 81 -14.42 12.58 8.15
CA ARG A 81 -13.50 13.72 8.00
C ARG A 81 -13.05 13.96 6.56
N HIS A 82 -12.94 12.91 5.76
CA HIS A 82 -12.48 12.98 4.37
C HIS A 82 -13.62 13.25 3.36
N ARG A 83 -14.88 13.24 3.80
CA ARG A 83 -16.07 13.53 2.97
C ARG A 83 -16.51 15.00 2.98
N SER A 84 -15.88 15.86 3.77
CA SER A 84 -16.19 17.31 3.84
C SER A 84 -15.38 18.11 2.85
#